data_AF-A0A527VVP3-F1
#
_entry.id   AF-A0A527VVP3-F1
#
_cell.length_a   1.000
_cell.length_b   1.000
_cell.length_c   1.000
_cell.angle_alpha   90.00
_cell.angle_beta   90.00
_cell.angle_gamma   90.00
#
_symmetry.space_group_name_H-M   'P 1'
#
loop_
_entity.id
_entity.type
_entity.pdbx_description
1 polymer ?
#
loop_
_entity_poly.entity_id
_entity_poly.type
_entity_poly.pdbx_seq_one_letter_code
_entity_poly.pdbx_strand_id
1 'polypeptide(L)'
;MLGLVGARVRAGYQAGKSPLPWLDLRSANVKAKPFGYGERHFLYRYLSPLEALGIDLHQRVPAIEPSSSQTAKALALLDKFHLRQSAFVAVHAGASFPGRRWQPERFAAAIDRISAETGLSVVLVGSPDEREAAEKILATATTPIVNLVGALPLETLPALLQQARLFLGNDSGPMHMAAAVGTPVVGLFGLQSPVRWGPVGVQSIAVRP
;
A
#
# COMPACT_ATOMS: atom_id res chain seq x y z
N MET A 1 -16.84 6.44 34.31
CA MET A 1 -17.54 5.61 33.29
C MET A 1 -16.49 4.74 32.61
N LEU A 2 -16.45 3.43 32.92
CA LEU A 2 -15.63 2.49 32.13
C LEU A 2 -16.22 2.44 30.72
N GLY A 3 -15.42 2.65 29.68
CA GLY A 3 -15.87 2.38 28.31
C GLY A 3 -16.23 0.90 28.15
N LEU A 4 -16.97 0.54 27.09
CA LEU A 4 -17.48 -0.84 26.86
C LEU A 4 -16.41 -1.94 26.90
N VAL A 5 -15.14 -1.61 26.66
CA VAL A 5 -14.01 -2.55 26.67
C VAL A 5 -13.49 -2.84 28.09
N GLY A 6 -13.89 -2.07 29.11
CA GLY A 6 -13.44 -2.26 30.50
C GLY A 6 -11.95 -1.96 30.74
N ALA A 7 -11.20 -1.54 29.71
CA ALA A 7 -9.77 -1.29 29.81
C ALA A 7 -9.45 -0.12 30.77
N ARG A 8 -8.53 -0.38 31.71
CA ARG A 8 -8.01 0.62 32.67
C ARG A 8 -7.22 1.74 31.98
N VAL A 9 -6.49 1.39 30.92
CA VAL A 9 -5.71 2.33 30.11
C VAL A 9 -6.20 2.30 28.67
N ARG A 10 -6.49 3.47 28.12
CA ARG A 10 -6.95 3.69 26.74
C ARG A 10 -6.17 4.86 26.18
N ALA A 11 -5.15 4.57 25.37
CA ALA A 11 -4.37 5.58 24.69
C ALA A 11 -4.98 5.94 23.34
N GLY A 12 -4.95 7.21 22.97
CA GLY A 12 -5.47 7.66 21.69
C GLY A 12 -5.69 9.16 21.63
N TYR A 13 -6.45 9.58 20.62
CA TYR A 13 -6.70 10.98 20.36
C TYR A 13 -7.82 11.55 21.23
N GLN A 14 -7.86 12.88 21.34
CA GLN A 14 -9.06 13.55 21.78
C GLN A 14 -10.15 13.27 20.74
N ALA A 15 -11.24 12.62 21.15
CA ALA A 15 -12.41 12.50 20.30
C ALA A 15 -12.90 13.91 19.95
N GLY A 16 -13.34 14.11 18.70
CA GLY A 16 -14.03 15.36 18.33
C GLY A 16 -15.23 15.60 19.24
N LYS A 17 -15.73 16.83 19.34
CA LYS A 17 -16.92 17.16 20.15
C LYS A 17 -18.09 16.28 19.70
N SER A 18 -18.31 15.16 20.38
CA SER A 18 -19.51 14.36 20.18
C SER A 18 -20.70 15.20 20.64
N PRO A 19 -21.80 15.27 19.87
CA PRO A 19 -23.03 15.93 20.32
C PRO A 19 -23.60 15.27 21.59
N LEU A 20 -23.14 14.05 21.93
CA LEU A 20 -23.50 13.32 23.13
C LEU A 20 -22.22 12.82 23.84
N PRO A 21 -21.56 13.65 24.69
CA PRO A 21 -20.27 13.34 25.31
C PRO A 21 -20.30 12.10 26.22
N TRP A 22 -21.43 11.84 26.88
CA TRP A 22 -21.68 10.67 27.73
C TRP A 22 -21.80 9.32 26.98
N LEU A 23 -21.98 9.38 25.66
CA LEU A 23 -22.00 8.25 24.74
C LEU A 23 -20.67 8.17 23.96
N ASP A 24 -19.72 9.08 24.23
CA ASP A 24 -18.41 9.05 23.60
C ASP A 24 -17.50 8.02 24.28
N LEU A 25 -17.78 6.78 23.91
CA LEU A 25 -17.07 5.57 24.31
C LEU A 25 -15.63 5.53 23.77
N ARG A 26 -15.22 6.52 22.97
CA ARG A 26 -13.87 6.66 22.39
C ARG A 26 -12.94 7.52 23.24
N SER A 27 -13.35 7.86 24.47
CA SER A 27 -12.52 8.67 25.36
C SER A 27 -11.28 7.91 25.83
N ALA A 28 -10.18 8.10 25.10
CA ALA A 28 -8.85 7.79 25.57
C ALA A 28 -8.58 8.55 26.88
N ASN A 29 -8.09 7.88 27.92
CA ASN A 29 -7.67 8.52 29.17
C ASN A 29 -6.17 8.85 29.19
N VAL A 30 -5.40 8.30 28.25
CA VAL A 30 -4.03 8.73 27.93
C VAL A 30 -4.07 9.42 26.56
N LYS A 31 -3.69 10.70 26.51
CA LYS A 31 -3.82 11.51 25.29
C LYS A 31 -2.52 11.52 24.50
N ALA A 32 -2.61 11.10 23.24
CA ALA A 32 -1.51 11.14 22.30
C ALA A 32 -1.48 12.47 21.51
N LYS A 33 -0.28 12.94 21.18
CA LYS A 33 -0.12 14.03 20.20
C LYS A 33 -0.58 13.55 18.82
N PRO A 34 -1.20 14.40 17.99
CA PRO A 34 -1.61 14.07 16.62
C PRO A 34 -0.52 13.47 15.72
N PHE A 35 0.74 13.70 16.07
CA PHE A 35 1.93 13.16 15.43
C PHE A 35 2.98 12.89 16.51
N GLY A 36 3.65 11.74 16.45
CA GLY A 36 4.72 11.36 17.36
C GLY A 36 6.11 11.77 16.86
N TYR A 37 7.08 11.84 17.77
CA TYR A 37 8.51 12.07 17.46
C TYR A 37 8.82 13.33 16.63
N GLY A 38 7.91 14.31 16.56
CA GLY A 38 8.08 15.53 15.76
C GLY A 38 7.84 15.36 14.24
N GLU A 39 7.52 14.14 13.80
CA GLU A 39 7.45 13.76 12.39
C GLU A 39 6.04 13.90 11.82
N ARG A 40 5.92 14.43 10.59
CA ARG A 40 4.61 14.73 9.97
C ARG A 40 4.05 13.61 9.09
N HIS A 41 4.76 12.50 8.97
CA HIS A 41 4.27 11.33 8.23
C HIS A 41 3.10 10.68 8.99
N PHE A 42 2.06 10.23 8.29
CA PHE A 42 0.84 9.70 8.94
C PHE A 42 1.09 8.42 9.73
N LEU A 43 2.16 7.69 9.42
CA LEU A 43 2.71 6.61 10.25
C LEU A 43 2.91 7.04 11.72
N TYR A 44 3.51 8.20 11.95
CA TYR A 44 3.82 8.66 13.31
C TYR A 44 2.60 9.13 14.07
N ARG A 45 1.48 9.39 13.38
CA ARG A 45 0.17 9.45 14.02
C ARG A 45 -0.20 8.07 14.58
N TYR A 46 -0.08 6.99 13.83
CA TYR A 46 -0.40 5.67 14.38
C TYR A 46 0.53 5.25 15.54
N LEU A 47 1.78 5.71 15.55
CA LEU A 47 2.75 5.39 16.60
C LEU A 47 2.64 6.28 17.86
N SER A 48 2.08 7.49 17.77
CA SER A 48 2.07 8.43 18.90
C SER A 48 1.33 7.96 20.17
N PRO A 49 0.31 7.07 20.12
CA PRO A 49 -0.25 6.50 21.34
C PRO A 49 0.75 5.65 22.12
N LEU A 50 1.71 5.02 21.45
CA LEU A 50 2.75 4.21 22.10
C LEU A 50 3.75 5.12 22.83
N GLU A 51 4.12 6.25 22.21
CA GLU A 51 4.92 7.30 22.86
C GLU A 51 4.21 7.85 24.11
N ALA A 52 2.90 8.10 24.04
CA ALA A 52 2.11 8.59 25.17
C ALA A 52 2.00 7.58 26.33
N LEU A 53 2.22 6.29 26.05
CA LEU A 53 2.28 5.22 27.06
C LEU A 53 3.69 5.01 27.63
N GLY A 54 4.69 5.76 27.16
CA GLY A 54 6.09 5.56 27.55
C GLY A 54 6.71 4.29 26.98
N ILE A 55 6.15 3.74 25.89
CA ILE A 55 6.69 2.55 25.21
C ILE A 55 7.82 3.00 24.29
N ASP A 56 9.01 2.43 24.47
CA ASP A 56 10.11 2.63 23.54
C ASP A 56 9.89 1.83 22.25
N LEU A 57 10.11 2.48 21.10
CA LEU A 57 9.83 1.90 19.79
C LEU A 57 11.12 1.48 19.09
N HIS A 58 11.34 0.16 19.08
CA HIS A 58 12.44 -0.47 18.34
C HIS A 58 12.11 -0.66 16.85
N GLN A 59 10.84 -0.85 16.50
CA GLN A 59 10.37 -0.96 15.12
C GLN A 59 9.37 0.15 14.81
N ARG A 60 9.71 0.98 13.82
CA ARG A 60 8.87 2.11 13.38
C ARG A 60 8.33 1.94 11.98
N VAL A 61 9.02 1.15 11.15
CA VAL A 61 8.65 0.88 9.77
C VAL A 61 7.72 -0.33 9.74
N PRO A 62 6.55 -0.25 9.06
CA PRO A 62 5.69 -1.41 8.84
C PRO A 62 6.42 -2.49 8.04
N ALA A 63 6.33 -3.73 8.50
CA ALA A 63 6.85 -4.90 7.80
C ALA A 63 5.73 -5.95 7.66
N ILE A 64 5.70 -6.62 6.51
CA ILE A 64 4.85 -7.78 6.26
C ILE A 64 5.77 -8.94 5.91
N GLU A 65 5.62 -10.04 6.63
CA GLU A 65 6.27 -11.31 6.32
C GLU A 65 5.19 -12.27 5.79
N PRO A 66 5.14 -12.52 4.47
CA PRO A 66 4.19 -13.47 3.92
C PRO A 66 4.45 -14.87 4.48
N SER A 67 3.39 -15.62 4.80
CA SER A 67 3.55 -17.00 5.26
C SER A 67 4.09 -17.91 4.16
N SER A 68 4.76 -19.00 4.52
CA SER A 68 5.30 -19.98 3.58
C SER A 68 4.27 -20.51 2.59
N SER A 69 3.00 -20.67 3.01
CA SER A 69 1.90 -21.06 2.13
C SER A 69 1.59 -20.00 1.07
N GLN A 70 1.57 -18.71 1.44
CA GLN A 70 1.32 -17.63 0.48
C GLN A 70 2.51 -17.42 -0.45
N THR A 71 3.74 -17.58 0.06
CA THR A 71 4.96 -17.59 -0.76
C THR A 71 4.93 -18.69 -1.80
N ALA A 72 4.57 -19.92 -1.42
CA ALA A 72 4.43 -21.04 -2.36
C ALA A 72 3.37 -20.77 -3.45
N LYS A 73 2.22 -20.17 -3.09
CA LYS A 73 1.19 -19.76 -4.07
C LYS A 73 1.69 -18.69 -5.04
N ALA A 74 2.42 -17.69 -4.55
CA ALA A 74 3.01 -16.67 -5.39
C ALA A 74 4.02 -17.27 -6.37
N LEU A 75 4.92 -18.15 -5.90
CA LEU A 75 5.89 -18.84 -6.76
C LEU A 75 5.21 -19.73 -7.82
N ALA A 76 4.15 -20.46 -7.45
CA ALA A 76 3.38 -21.23 -8.41
C ALA A 76 2.69 -20.36 -9.48
N LEU A 77 2.25 -19.14 -9.13
CA LEU A 77 1.75 -18.17 -10.11
C LEU A 77 2.86 -17.69 -11.03
N LEU A 78 4.05 -17.40 -10.49
CA LEU A 78 5.21 -17.03 -11.30
C LEU A 78 5.53 -18.14 -12.33
N ASP A 79 5.60 -19.39 -11.89
CA ASP A 79 5.87 -20.55 -12.77
C ASP A 79 4.79 -20.70 -13.85
N LYS A 80 3.52 -20.57 -13.48
CA LYS A 80 2.37 -20.65 -14.41
C LYS A 80 2.47 -19.64 -15.56
N PHE A 81 2.97 -18.44 -15.27
CA PHE A 81 3.13 -17.37 -16.26
C PHE A 81 4.56 -17.22 -16.78
N HIS A 82 5.45 -18.17 -16.47
CA HIS A 82 6.86 -18.17 -16.86
C HIS A 82 7.62 -16.91 -16.43
N LEU A 83 7.25 -16.34 -15.29
CA LEU A 83 7.88 -15.16 -14.69
C LEU A 83 9.04 -15.58 -13.79
N ARG A 84 10.18 -14.91 -13.93
CA ARG A 84 11.31 -15.05 -13.00
C ARG A 84 11.19 -14.07 -11.84
N GLN A 85 11.59 -14.50 -10.65
CA GLN A 85 11.72 -13.61 -9.48
C GLN A 85 12.64 -12.42 -9.83
N SER A 86 12.31 -11.24 -9.32
CA SER A 86 13.03 -9.98 -9.59
C SER A 86 13.19 -9.63 -11.07
N ALA A 87 12.37 -10.20 -11.96
CA ALA A 87 12.41 -9.93 -13.40
C ALA A 87 11.08 -9.36 -13.94
N PHE A 88 10.24 -8.81 -13.05
CA PHE A 88 8.99 -8.16 -13.44
C PHE A 88 8.68 -6.93 -12.60
N VAL A 89 7.86 -6.03 -13.17
CA VAL A 89 7.26 -4.90 -12.48
C VAL A 89 5.81 -5.23 -12.11
N ALA A 90 5.47 -5.10 -10.84
CA ALA A 90 4.09 -5.18 -10.38
C ALA A 90 3.42 -3.82 -10.54
N VAL A 91 2.30 -3.77 -11.28
CA VAL A 91 1.57 -2.53 -11.57
C VAL A 91 0.19 -2.56 -10.93
N HIS A 92 -0.16 -1.53 -10.15
CA HIS A 92 -1.51 -1.32 -9.61
C HIS A 92 -2.07 0.02 -10.11
N ALA A 93 -3.06 -0.05 -11.01
CA ALA A 93 -3.65 1.12 -11.64
C ALA A 93 -4.90 1.66 -10.95
N GLY A 94 -5.34 1.03 -9.85
CA GLY A 94 -6.53 1.42 -9.13
C GLY A 94 -6.27 2.31 -7.91
N ALA A 95 -7.35 2.78 -7.29
CA ALA A 95 -7.36 3.52 -6.03
C ALA A 95 -8.80 3.65 -5.53
N SER A 96 -9.01 3.71 -4.20
CA SER A 96 -10.37 3.84 -3.64
C SER A 96 -11.03 5.20 -3.92
N PHE A 97 -10.24 6.23 -4.24
CA PHE A 97 -10.78 7.54 -4.64
C PHE A 97 -10.45 7.81 -6.12
N PRO A 98 -11.44 8.07 -6.99
CA PRO A 98 -11.20 8.28 -8.42
C PRO A 98 -10.16 9.36 -8.73
N GLY A 99 -10.11 10.46 -7.97
CA GLY A 99 -9.12 11.53 -8.18
C GLY A 99 -7.67 11.17 -7.82
N ARG A 100 -7.40 9.94 -7.38
CA ARG A 100 -6.05 9.38 -7.22
C ARG A 100 -5.67 8.41 -8.33
N ARG A 101 -6.59 8.07 -9.25
CA ARG A 101 -6.33 7.12 -10.33
C ARG A 101 -5.68 7.86 -11.49
N TRP A 102 -4.45 7.48 -11.84
CA TRP A 102 -3.82 7.94 -13.07
C TRP A 102 -4.49 7.30 -14.30
N GLN A 103 -4.39 7.94 -15.46
CA GLN A 103 -5.11 7.50 -16.66
C GLN A 103 -4.60 6.13 -17.14
N PRO A 104 -5.48 5.16 -17.43
CA PRO A 104 -5.11 3.84 -17.96
C PRO A 104 -4.17 3.89 -19.18
N GLU A 105 -4.40 4.82 -20.10
CA GLU A 105 -3.62 4.96 -21.34
C GLU A 105 -2.18 5.40 -21.04
N ARG A 106 -1.98 6.17 -19.97
CA ARG A 106 -0.63 6.57 -19.52
C ARG A 106 0.08 5.44 -18.79
N PHE A 107 -0.64 4.60 -18.05
CA PHE A 107 -0.09 3.35 -17.52
C PHE A 107 0.39 2.45 -18.65
N ALA A 108 -0.42 2.27 -19.71
CA ALA A 108 -0.02 1.49 -20.88
C ALA A 108 1.27 2.02 -21.53
N ALA A 109 1.34 3.34 -21.77
CA ALA A 109 2.56 3.96 -22.32
C ALA A 109 3.80 3.79 -21.42
N ALA A 110 3.62 3.90 -20.10
CA ALA A 110 4.71 3.67 -19.14
C ALA A 110 5.16 2.20 -19.12
N ILE A 111 4.20 1.26 -19.13
CA ILE A 111 4.45 -0.18 -19.20
C ILE A 111 5.28 -0.51 -20.45
N ASP A 112 4.86 -0.02 -21.62
CA ASP A 112 5.55 -0.29 -22.88
C ASP A 112 6.97 0.23 -22.86
N ARG A 113 7.16 1.45 -22.36
CA ARG A 113 8.49 2.05 -22.26
C ARG A 113 9.40 1.30 -21.28
N ILE A 114 8.89 0.94 -20.10
CA ILE A 114 9.66 0.19 -19.10
C ILE A 114 10.07 -1.16 -19.65
N SER A 115 9.13 -1.89 -20.28
CA SER A 115 9.40 -3.19 -20.89
C SER A 115 10.46 -3.08 -21.99
N ALA A 116 10.32 -2.12 -22.90
CA ALA A 116 11.27 -1.92 -24.00
C ALA A 116 12.68 -1.54 -23.53
N GLU A 117 12.80 -0.69 -22.51
CA GLU A 117 14.09 -0.21 -22.00
C GLU A 117 14.79 -1.22 -21.06
N THR A 118 14.04 -2.08 -20.36
CA THR A 118 14.59 -2.93 -19.29
C THR A 118 14.46 -4.43 -19.54
N GLY A 119 13.58 -4.85 -20.45
CA GLY A 119 13.20 -6.25 -20.67
C GLY A 119 12.43 -6.89 -19.52
N LEU A 120 11.98 -6.11 -18.52
CA LEU A 120 11.18 -6.62 -17.40
C LEU A 120 9.77 -6.98 -17.87
N SER A 121 9.28 -8.13 -17.42
CA SER A 121 7.88 -8.50 -17.60
C SER A 121 6.97 -7.60 -16.76
N VAL A 122 5.68 -7.54 -17.10
CA VAL A 122 4.71 -6.72 -16.36
C VAL A 122 3.57 -7.58 -15.83
N VAL A 123 3.25 -7.37 -14.55
CA VAL A 123 2.15 -8.03 -13.86
C VAL A 123 1.19 -6.96 -13.36
N LEU A 124 -0.05 -6.98 -13.86
CA LEU A 124 -1.09 -6.08 -13.38
C LEU A 124 -1.82 -6.74 -12.20
N VAL A 125 -1.87 -6.05 -11.07
CA VAL A 125 -2.59 -6.47 -9.85
C VAL A 125 -3.72 -5.50 -9.55
N GLY A 126 -4.74 -5.98 -8.85
CA GLY A 126 -5.89 -5.16 -8.47
C GLY A 126 -7.06 -6.00 -8.00
N SER A 127 -8.06 -5.34 -7.44
CA SER A 127 -9.31 -5.96 -6.99
C SER A 127 -10.31 -6.13 -8.16
N PRO A 128 -11.36 -6.96 -8.01
CA PRO A 128 -12.33 -7.19 -9.08
C PRO A 128 -13.03 -5.92 -9.61
N ASP A 129 -13.22 -4.90 -8.78
CA ASP A 129 -13.82 -3.60 -9.13
C ASP A 129 -12.88 -2.69 -9.95
N GLU A 130 -11.62 -3.09 -10.13
CA GLU A 130 -10.61 -2.36 -10.91
C GLU A 130 -10.45 -2.93 -12.34
N ARG A 131 -11.31 -3.90 -12.72
CA ARG A 131 -11.24 -4.59 -14.01
C ARG A 131 -11.38 -3.66 -15.22
N GLU A 132 -12.26 -2.66 -15.17
CA GLU A 132 -12.44 -1.72 -16.28
C GLU A 132 -11.13 -0.95 -16.61
N ALA A 133 -10.41 -0.51 -15.58
CA ALA A 133 -9.13 0.17 -15.76
C ALA A 133 -8.07 -0.78 -16.33
N ALA A 134 -8.07 -2.03 -15.87
CA ALA A 134 -7.17 -3.07 -16.37
C ALA A 134 -7.40 -3.38 -17.85
N GLU A 135 -8.66 -3.52 -18.27
CA GLU A 135 -9.03 -3.76 -19.66
C GLU A 135 -8.59 -2.62 -20.58
N LYS A 136 -8.73 -1.36 -20.14
CA LYS A 136 -8.23 -0.19 -20.89
C LYS A 136 -6.71 -0.21 -21.07
N ILE A 137 -5.97 -0.59 -20.03
CA ILE A 137 -4.51 -0.77 -20.11
C ILE A 137 -4.17 -1.86 -21.12
N LEU A 138 -4.81 -3.03 -21.02
CA LEU A 138 -4.55 -4.17 -21.91
C LEU A 138 -4.91 -3.90 -23.37
N ALA A 139 -5.96 -3.09 -23.61
CA ALA A 139 -6.36 -2.69 -24.95
C ALA A 139 -5.40 -1.67 -25.60
N THR A 140 -4.65 -0.93 -24.79
CA THR A 140 -3.77 0.16 -25.24
C THR A 140 -2.31 -0.24 -25.29
N ALA A 141 -1.86 -1.08 -24.34
CA ALA A 141 -0.47 -1.51 -24.25
C ALA A 141 -0.12 -2.48 -25.38
N THR A 142 1.10 -2.36 -25.89
CA THR A 142 1.66 -3.27 -26.90
C THR A 142 2.47 -4.40 -26.27
N THR A 143 2.95 -4.21 -25.04
CA THR A 143 3.67 -5.21 -24.25
C THR A 143 2.73 -6.29 -23.73
N PRO A 144 3.11 -7.58 -23.80
CA PRO A 144 2.37 -8.64 -23.11
C PRO A 144 2.36 -8.43 -21.59
N ILE A 145 1.15 -8.36 -21.01
CA ILE A 145 0.95 -8.14 -19.57
C ILE A 145 0.28 -9.37 -18.95
N VAL A 146 0.81 -9.84 -17.82
CA VAL A 146 0.14 -10.84 -16.99
C VAL A 146 -0.92 -10.14 -16.15
N ASN A 147 -2.19 -10.34 -16.48
CA ASN A 147 -3.30 -9.73 -15.75
C ASN A 147 -3.77 -10.63 -14.60
N LEU A 148 -3.58 -10.18 -13.35
CA LEU A 148 -4.05 -10.83 -12.14
C LEU A 148 -5.17 -10.05 -11.43
N VAL A 149 -5.73 -9.01 -12.06
CA VAL A 149 -6.78 -8.17 -11.48
C VAL A 149 -8.03 -9.01 -11.19
N GLY A 150 -8.42 -9.05 -9.92
CA GLY A 150 -9.52 -9.85 -9.41
C GLY A 150 -9.26 -11.36 -9.36
N ALA A 151 -8.07 -11.83 -9.76
CA ALA A 151 -7.68 -13.25 -9.72
C ALA A 151 -6.70 -13.57 -8.57
N LEU A 152 -5.98 -12.56 -8.07
CA LEU A 152 -5.04 -12.70 -6.97
C LEU A 152 -5.72 -12.42 -5.61
N PRO A 153 -5.73 -13.38 -4.67
CA PRO A 153 -6.21 -13.14 -3.31
C PRO A 153 -5.33 -12.12 -2.57
N LEU A 154 -5.95 -11.30 -1.71
CA LEU A 154 -5.27 -10.23 -1.00
C LEU A 154 -4.14 -10.75 -0.10
N GLU A 155 -4.32 -11.91 0.51
CA GLU A 155 -3.33 -12.56 1.36
C GLU A 155 -2.09 -13.06 0.60
N THR A 156 -2.22 -13.29 -0.71
CA THR A 156 -1.10 -13.68 -1.59
C THR A 156 -0.38 -12.47 -2.19
N LEU A 157 -1.03 -11.30 -2.23
CA LEU A 157 -0.48 -10.09 -2.85
C LEU A 157 0.89 -9.70 -2.26
N PRO A 158 1.10 -9.62 -0.92
CA PRO A 158 2.41 -9.32 -0.37
C PRO A 158 3.50 -10.31 -0.82
N ALA A 159 3.17 -11.60 -0.90
CA ALA A 159 4.11 -12.62 -1.38
C ALA A 159 4.50 -12.41 -2.84
N LEU A 160 3.54 -12.06 -3.71
CA LEU A 160 3.81 -11.74 -5.11
C LEU A 160 4.67 -10.47 -5.22
N LEU A 161 4.32 -9.41 -4.48
CA LEU A 161 5.03 -8.13 -4.49
C LEU A 161 6.49 -8.31 -4.06
N GLN A 162 6.75 -9.16 -3.05
CA GLN A 162 8.10 -9.48 -2.59
C GLN A 162 8.99 -10.07 -3.68
N GLN A 163 8.39 -10.74 -4.68
CA GLN A 163 9.13 -11.29 -5.83
C GLN A 163 9.31 -10.28 -6.97
N ALA A 164 8.66 -9.12 -6.92
CA ALA A 164 8.75 -8.11 -7.97
C ALA A 164 10.07 -7.34 -7.89
N ARG A 165 10.60 -6.91 -9.04
CA ARG A 165 11.79 -6.04 -9.10
C ARG A 165 11.48 -4.63 -8.59
N LEU A 166 10.25 -4.18 -8.86
CA LEU A 166 9.74 -2.83 -8.65
C LEU A 166 8.21 -2.89 -8.60
N PHE A 167 7.60 -2.03 -7.78
CA PHE A 167 6.18 -1.71 -7.83
C PHE A 167 5.97 -0.34 -8.49
N LEU A 168 4.98 -0.23 -9.38
CA LEU A 168 4.49 1.03 -9.96
C LEU A 168 2.98 1.14 -9.72
N GLY A 169 2.52 2.22 -9.11
CA GLY A 169 1.08 2.39 -8.93
C GLY A 169 0.68 3.69 -8.27
N ASN A 170 -0.64 3.89 -8.15
CA ASN A 170 -1.20 5.06 -7.47
C ASN A 170 -0.94 5.00 -5.95
N ASP A 171 -1.16 6.13 -5.27
CA ASP A 171 -1.29 6.23 -3.82
C ASP A 171 -2.47 5.37 -3.29
N SER A 172 -2.17 4.09 -3.02
CA SER A 172 -3.13 3.03 -2.68
C SER A 172 -2.55 2.02 -1.67
N GLY A 173 -3.41 1.13 -1.16
CA GLY A 173 -3.00 0.05 -0.24
C GLY A 173 -1.87 -0.84 -0.78
N PRO A 174 -1.97 -1.37 -2.01
CA PRO A 174 -0.90 -2.15 -2.64
C PRO A 174 0.48 -1.47 -2.67
N MET A 175 0.55 -0.15 -2.84
CA MET A 175 1.81 0.61 -2.78
C MET A 175 2.49 0.48 -1.41
N HIS A 176 1.71 0.57 -0.33
CA HIS A 176 2.24 0.39 1.03
C HIS A 176 2.56 -1.07 1.34
N MET A 177 1.81 -2.03 0.80
CA MET A 177 2.14 -3.45 0.94
C MET A 177 3.46 -3.79 0.25
N ALA A 178 3.71 -3.24 -0.94
CA ALA A 178 4.99 -3.40 -1.65
C ALA A 178 6.15 -2.89 -0.80
N ALA A 179 6.01 -1.70 -0.20
CA ALA A 179 7.01 -1.16 0.71
C ALA A 179 7.22 -2.06 1.95
N ALA A 180 6.14 -2.56 2.54
CA ALA A 180 6.22 -3.38 3.76
C ALA A 180 6.88 -4.76 3.54
N VAL A 181 6.93 -5.26 2.30
CA VAL A 181 7.66 -6.50 1.96
C VAL A 181 9.05 -6.24 1.38
N GLY A 182 9.51 -4.98 1.34
CA GLY A 182 10.85 -4.61 0.88
C GLY A 182 10.96 -4.29 -0.62
N THR A 183 9.87 -4.29 -1.37
CA THR A 183 9.88 -4.01 -2.81
C THR A 183 10.07 -2.51 -3.06
N PRO A 184 11.01 -2.10 -3.93
CA PRO A 184 11.14 -0.69 -4.33
C PRO A 184 9.85 -0.16 -4.96
N VAL A 185 9.53 1.12 -4.74
CA VAL A 185 8.23 1.72 -5.13
C VAL A 185 8.39 2.97 -5.99
N VAL A 186 7.69 3.02 -7.11
CA VAL A 186 7.35 4.26 -7.81
C VAL A 186 5.87 4.54 -7.56
N GLY A 187 5.61 5.52 -6.68
CA GLY A 187 4.25 5.91 -6.30
C GLY A 187 3.79 7.13 -7.09
N LEU A 188 2.60 7.05 -7.68
CA LEU A 188 1.93 8.15 -8.38
C LEU A 188 1.00 8.88 -7.41
N PHE A 189 1.32 10.14 -7.13
CA PHE A 189 0.58 10.97 -6.20
C PHE A 189 -0.15 12.08 -6.94
N GLY A 190 -1.48 12.04 -6.90
CA GLY A 190 -2.34 13.15 -7.33
C GLY A 190 -2.49 14.19 -6.22
N LEU A 191 -3.67 14.21 -5.61
CA LEU A 191 -4.05 15.21 -4.59
C LEU A 191 -3.33 15.06 -3.23
N GLN A 192 -2.81 13.87 -2.93
CA GLN A 192 -2.21 13.59 -1.62
C GLN A 192 -0.73 13.96 -1.57
N SER A 193 -0.27 14.32 -0.37
CA SER A 193 1.16 14.63 -0.15
C SER A 193 1.97 13.36 0.05
N PRO A 194 3.00 13.07 -0.78
CA PRO A 194 3.89 11.94 -0.58
C PRO A 194 4.74 12.09 0.69
N VAL A 195 4.91 13.30 1.22
CA VAL A 195 5.56 13.51 2.52
C VAL A 195 4.71 12.95 3.67
N ARG A 196 3.38 12.88 3.49
CA ARG A 196 2.45 12.40 4.51
C ARG A 196 2.08 10.92 4.36
N TRP A 197 2.03 10.45 3.12
CA TRP A 197 1.49 9.14 2.73
C TRP A 197 2.45 8.34 1.86
N GLY A 198 3.73 8.69 1.86
CA GLY A 198 4.73 7.98 1.06
C GLY A 198 4.93 6.55 1.56
N PRO A 199 5.44 5.66 0.70
CA PRO A 199 6.07 4.43 1.18
C PRO A 199 7.23 4.77 2.12
N VAL A 200 7.47 3.90 3.10
CA VAL A 200 8.52 4.05 4.11
C VAL A 200 9.36 2.78 4.16
N GLY A 201 10.64 2.89 4.51
CA GLY A 201 11.51 1.73 4.73
C GLY A 201 12.06 1.04 3.48
N VAL A 202 11.79 1.58 2.29
CA VAL A 202 12.29 1.06 1.01
C VAL A 202 12.77 2.19 0.11
N GLN A 203 13.54 1.85 -0.93
CA GLN A 203 13.82 2.80 -2.01
C GLN A 203 12.51 3.18 -2.69
N SER A 204 12.23 4.47 -2.76
CA SER A 204 11.00 4.95 -3.37
C SER A 204 11.14 6.29 -4.07
N ILE A 205 10.39 6.45 -5.17
CA ILE A 205 10.23 7.71 -5.88
C ILE A 205 8.74 8.07 -5.90
N ALA A 206 8.43 9.29 -5.48
CA ALA A 206 7.09 9.86 -5.60
C ALA A 206 7.02 10.73 -6.85
N VAL A 207 6.15 10.37 -7.79
CA VAL A 207 5.91 11.13 -9.03
C VAL A 207 4.58 11.85 -8.94
N ARG A 208 4.56 13.11 -9.38
CA ARG A 208 3.35 13.93 -9.52
C ARG A 208 3.14 14.25 -11.01
N PRO A 209 2.41 13.39 -11.73
CA PRO A 209 2.26 13.46 -13.18
C PRO A 209 1.15 14.42 -13.66
#